data_AF-A0A950EHA7-F1
#
_entry.id   AF-A0A950EHA7-F1
#
_cell.length_a   1.000
_cell.length_b   1.000
_cell.length_c   1.000
_cell.angle_alpha   90.00
_cell.angle_beta   90.00
_cell.angle_gamma   90.00
#
_symmetry.space_group_name_H-M   'P 1'
#
loop_
_entity.id
_entity.type
_entity.pdbx_description
1 polymer ?
#
loop_
_entity_poly.entity_id
_entity_poly.type
_entity_poly.pdbx_seq_one_letter_code
_entity_poly.pdbx_strand_id
1 'polypeptide(L)' 'HELRKTRDTPGIAMSGFGSDEDVRSSRSAGFAEHLTKPINYRTLEEAIQRVGARCEGAAAAR' A
#
# COMPACT_ATOMS: atom_id res chain seq x y z
N HIS A 1 -11.11 -1.38 -8.11
CA HIS A 1 -10.27 -0.33 -8.74
C HIS A 1 -10.66 1.07 -8.20
N GLU A 2 -10.85 1.27 -6.88
CA GLU A 2 -11.50 2.51 -6.38
C GLU A 2 -11.04 3.05 -5.00
N LEU A 3 -9.82 2.79 -4.52
CA LEU A 3 -9.40 3.40 -3.24
C LEU A 3 -9.06 4.89 -3.35
N ARG A 4 -8.78 5.40 -4.55
CA ARG A 4 -8.39 6.82 -4.75
C ARG A 4 -9.53 7.83 -4.82
N LYS A 5 -10.80 7.40 -4.72
CA LYS A 5 -11.94 8.31 -4.98
C LYS A 5 -12.41 9.13 -3.78
N THR A 6 -12.05 8.79 -2.54
CA THR A 6 -12.65 9.46 -1.36
C THR A 6 -11.73 9.71 -0.16
N ARG A 7 -10.48 9.22 -0.14
CA ARG A 7 -9.57 9.45 1.00
C ARG A 7 -8.12 9.58 0.56
N ASP A 8 -7.41 10.59 1.06
CA ASP A 8 -5.95 10.74 1.00
C ASP A 8 -5.20 9.67 1.85
N THR A 9 -5.93 8.66 2.37
CA THR A 9 -5.34 7.61 3.20
C THR A 9 -4.61 6.62 2.31
N PRO A 10 -3.33 6.35 2.57
CA PRO A 10 -2.55 5.47 1.74
C PRO A 10 -2.94 4.01 2.01
N GLY A 11 -3.23 3.27 0.95
CA GLY A 11 -3.66 1.86 1.05
C GLY A 11 -2.51 0.89 0.77
N ILE A 12 -2.48 -0.25 1.48
CA ILE A 12 -1.59 -1.38 1.18
C ILE A 12 -2.44 -2.52 0.64
N ALA A 13 -2.13 -2.98 -0.57
CA ALA A 13 -2.79 -4.14 -1.17
C ALA A 13 -2.21 -5.44 -0.58
N MET A 14 -3.02 -6.50 -0.46
CA MET A 14 -2.54 -7.82 -0.03
C MET A 14 -3.10 -8.92 -0.92
N SER A 15 -2.25 -9.67 -1.63
CA SER A 15 -2.68 -10.80 -2.50
C SER A 15 -2.21 -12.17 -1.99
N GLY A 16 -2.98 -13.21 -2.29
CA GLY A 16 -2.68 -14.60 -1.92
C GLY A 16 -1.74 -15.31 -2.91
N PHE A 17 -1.75 -14.87 -4.17
CA PHE A 17 -0.82 -15.28 -5.21
C PHE A 17 -0.01 -14.03 -5.56
N GLY A 18 1.29 -14.06 -5.28
CA GLY A 18 2.18 -12.91 -5.45
C GLY A 18 2.67 -12.77 -6.88
N SER A 19 1.78 -12.62 -7.85
CA SER A 19 2.18 -12.47 -9.24
C SER A 19 2.64 -11.04 -9.51
N ASP A 20 3.65 -10.84 -10.35
CA ASP A 20 4.13 -9.50 -10.75
C ASP A 20 3.02 -8.64 -11.38
N GLU A 21 1.99 -9.27 -11.93
CA GLU A 21 0.78 -8.60 -12.43
C GLU A 21 -0.06 -8.01 -11.29
N ASP A 22 -0.22 -8.71 -10.16
CA ASP A 22 -0.93 -8.21 -8.99
C ASP A 22 -0.22 -7.00 -8.37
N VAL A 23 1.12 -7.01 -8.39
CA VAL A 23 1.96 -5.88 -7.94
C VAL A 23 1.74 -4.67 -8.83
N ARG A 24 1.76 -4.86 -10.16
CA ARG A 24 1.53 -3.77 -11.12
C ARG A 24 0.11 -3.22 -11.04
N SER A 25 -0.89 -4.10 -10.92
CA SER A 25 -2.30 -3.73 -10.79
C SER A 25 -2.55 -2.94 -9.50
N SER A 26 -1.97 -3.36 -8.37
CA SER A 26 -2.08 -2.66 -7.09
C SER A 26 -1.49 -1.25 -7.14
N ARG A 27 -0.30 -1.10 -7.72
CA ARG A 27 0.31 0.24 -7.92
C ARG A 27 -0.53 1.11 -8.84
N SER A 28 -1.02 0.56 -9.95
CA SER A 28 -1.88 1.28 -10.91
C SER A 28 -3.21 1.74 -10.29
N ALA A 29 -3.79 0.92 -9.40
CA ALA A 29 -5.01 1.24 -8.68
C ALA A 29 -4.83 2.32 -7.58
N GLY A 30 -3.60 2.76 -7.31
CA GLY A 30 -3.30 3.81 -6.34
C GLY A 30 -2.99 3.30 -4.93
N PHE A 31 -2.65 2.03 -4.76
CA PHE A 31 -2.09 1.53 -3.50
C PHE A 31 -0.62 1.98 -3.36
N ALA A 32 -0.22 2.31 -2.15
CA ALA A 32 1.14 2.72 -1.81
C ALA A 32 2.12 1.55 -1.79
N GLU A 33 1.67 0.37 -1.36
CA GLU A 33 2.49 -0.85 -1.28
C GLU A 33 1.64 -2.08 -1.56
N HIS A 34 2.26 -3.19 -1.94
CA HIS A 34 1.60 -4.48 -2.12
C HIS A 34 2.36 -5.56 -1.35
N LEU A 35 1.61 -6.34 -0.58
CA LEU A 35 2.09 -7.43 0.25
C LEU A 35 1.57 -8.77 -0.26
N THR A 36 2.40 -9.80 -0.26
CA THR A 36 2.04 -11.15 -0.68
C THR A 36 1.90 -12.06 0.54
N LYS A 37 0.85 -12.88 0.59
CA LYS A 37 0.70 -13.90 1.63
C LYS A 37 1.61 -15.10 1.32
N PRO A 38 2.06 -15.85 2.35
CA PRO A 38 1.91 -15.57 3.77
C PRO A 38 2.84 -14.42 4.20
N ILE A 39 2.29 -13.47 4.96
CA ILE A 39 3.07 -12.35 5.48
C ILE A 39 3.23 -12.50 6.99
N ASN A 40 4.43 -12.22 7.48
CA ASN A 40 4.71 -12.15 8.90
C ASN A 40 4.32 -10.77 9.47
N TYR A 41 4.05 -10.70 10.77
CA TYR A 41 3.63 -9.46 11.45
C TYR A 41 4.65 -8.33 11.26
N ARG A 42 5.95 -8.65 11.32
CA ARG A 42 7.04 -7.66 11.19
C ARG A 42 7.03 -6.96 9.84
N THR A 43 6.88 -7.70 8.75
CA THR A 43 6.84 -7.14 7.38
C THR A 43 5.59 -6.29 7.18
N LEU A 44 4.46 -6.66 7.79
CA LEU A 44 3.26 -5.84 7.77
C LEU A 44 3.46 -4.52 8.54
N GLU A 45 4.03 -4.59 9.75
CA GLU A 45 4.32 -3.42 10.58
C GLU A 45 5.29 -2.46 9.89
N GLU A 46 6.36 -2.98 9.29
CA GLU A 46 7.30 -2.19 8.51
C GLU A 46 6.63 -1.52 7.29
N ALA A 47 5.73 -2.23 6.60
CA ALA A 47 5.00 -1.67 5.46
C ALA A 47 4.05 -0.55 5.92
N ILE A 48 3.34 -0.73 7.03
CA ILE A 48 2.50 0.30 7.63
C ILE A 48 3.33 1.53 8.00
N GLN A 49 4.49 1.35 8.63
CA GLN A 49 5.39 2.47 8.98
C GLN A 49 5.89 3.21 7.73
N ARG A 50 6.33 2.48 6.69
CA ARG A 50 6.78 3.07 5.42
C ARG A 50 5.69 3.91 4.76
N VAL A 51 4.47 3.41 4.77
CA VAL A 51 3.34 4.04 4.10
C VAL A 51 2.76 5.19 4.92
N GLY A 52 2.71 5.06 6.25
CA GLY A 52 2.32 6.12 7.18
C GLY A 52 3.28 7.31 7.14
N ALA A 53 4.59 7.06 7.19
CA ALA A 53 5.62 8.11 7.12
C ALA A 53 5.57 8.91 5.82
N ARG A 54 5.19 8.27 4.70
CA ARG A 54 5.01 8.97 3.41
C ARG A 54 3.81 9.92 3.39
N CYS A 55 2.79 9.65 4.19
CA CYS A 55 1.65 10.56 4.33
C CYS A 55 1.91 11.72 5.30
N GLU A 56 2.74 11.53 6.33
CA GLU A 56 3.18 12.65 7.17
C GLU A 56 3.97 13.68 6.35
N GLY A 57 4.85 13.22 5.45
CA GLY A 57 5.58 14.10 4.53
C GLY A 57 4.71 14.75 3.44
N ALA A 58 3.69 14.05 2.93
CA ALA A 58 2.78 14.60 1.91
C ALA A 58 1.71 15.54 2.50
N ALA A 59 1.31 15.35 3.76
CA ALA A 59 0.41 16.25 4.47
C ALA A 59 1.11 17.53 4.95
N ALA A 60 2.40 17.46 5.31
CA ALA A 60 3.20 18.63 5.70
C ALA A 60 3.60 19.54 4.52
N ALA A 61 3.48 19.05 3.27
CA ALA A 61 3.77 19.81 2.06
C ALA A 61 2.53 20.50 1.44
N ARG A 62 1.39 20.54 2.16
CA ARG A 62 0.16 21.23 1.75
C ARG A 62 -0.08 22.49 2.55
#